data_AF-A0A3D5ZE67-F1
#
_entry.id   AF-A0A3D5ZE67-F1
#
_cell.length_a   1.000
_cell.length_b   1.000
_cell.length_c   1.000
_cell.angle_alpha   90.00
_cell.angle_beta   90.00
_cell.angle_gamma   90.00
#
_symmetry.space_group_name_H-M   'P 1'
#
loop_
_entity.id
_entity.type
_entity.pdbx_description
1 polymer ?
#
loop_
_entity_poly.entity_id
_entity_poly.type
_entity_poly.pdbx_seq_one_letter_code
_entity_poly.pdbx_strand_id
1 'polypeptide(L)'
;MSAFSKNACLVLCFSILGIHSLAQELCTKRIETSVFFDFNQSKLSTAAEEMISALFPWEANFYPESVSLMGFTDNSGSVAYNKILAEKRIQSVQKFIAENHLSNTEFKTVNIGEDQPAYDCNSKMNRCVKLTLFLKEKEQAVSLDRCKELFPEEFSAVGITSEELTELKIEPKEDLVLSLEDNKFQTKIASYKREVVRLNDILFYGNSDRYYKSALPELEQLAEFLISDESYTITISGHVNGGKNSSRQLRKNSDFQDVYELSLARADAVKVFLMEKGISTNRINSLGKGGEELLFPKPETQAESDANRRIEITFHSSEN
;
A
#
# COMPACT_ATOMS: atom_id res chain seq x y z
N MET A 1 -18.34 -23.64 -77.23
CA MET A 1 -18.49 -22.47 -76.33
C MET A 1 -17.94 -22.91 -74.98
N SER A 2 -16.68 -22.58 -74.71
CA SER A 2 -16.27 -21.61 -73.66
C SER A 2 -16.70 -22.10 -72.26
N ALA A 3 -15.84 -22.28 -71.26
CA ALA A 3 -14.83 -21.36 -70.79
C ALA A 3 -14.12 -21.99 -69.57
N PHE A 4 -12.84 -21.67 -69.42
CA PHE A 4 -12.16 -21.27 -68.17
C PHE A 4 -12.36 -22.13 -66.88
N SER A 5 -11.32 -22.80 -66.38
CA SER A 5 -10.19 -22.23 -65.62
C SER A 5 -10.51 -21.90 -64.15
N LYS A 6 -9.90 -22.71 -63.27
CA LYS A 6 -9.14 -22.32 -62.06
C LYS A 6 -9.88 -21.67 -60.86
N ASN A 7 -9.71 -22.35 -59.73
CA ASN A 7 -9.36 -21.81 -58.40
C ASN A 7 -10.27 -20.74 -57.74
N ALA A 8 -11.04 -21.17 -56.74
CA ALA A 8 -11.32 -20.44 -55.49
C ALA A 8 -11.99 -21.44 -54.52
N CYS A 9 -11.30 -22.09 -53.58
CA CYS A 9 -10.93 -21.54 -52.27
C CYS A 9 -12.04 -20.64 -51.67
N LEU A 10 -12.97 -21.24 -50.92
CA LEU A 10 -13.67 -20.53 -49.85
C LEU A 10 -13.52 -21.34 -48.56
N VAL A 11 -12.55 -20.90 -47.78
CA VAL A 11 -12.27 -21.29 -46.41
C VAL A 11 -13.46 -20.86 -45.54
N LEU A 12 -14.08 -21.81 -44.86
CA LEU A 12 -14.82 -21.56 -43.63
C LEU A 12 -14.26 -22.47 -42.54
N CYS A 13 -12.95 -22.36 -42.34
CA CYS A 13 -12.36 -22.73 -41.07
C CYS A 13 -12.77 -21.64 -40.07
N PHE A 14 -13.57 -22.02 -39.07
CA PHE A 14 -13.63 -21.33 -37.79
C PHE A 14 -12.21 -21.37 -37.19
N SER A 15 -11.37 -20.45 -37.63
CA SER A 15 -10.16 -20.11 -36.90
C SER A 15 -10.66 -19.48 -35.61
N ILE A 16 -10.48 -20.23 -34.53
CA ILE A 16 -10.49 -19.74 -33.16
C ILE A 16 -9.28 -18.78 -33.07
N LEU A 17 -9.46 -17.60 -33.67
CA LEU A 17 -8.57 -16.46 -33.55
C LEU A 17 -8.85 -15.83 -32.20
N GLY A 18 -7.80 -15.71 -31.40
CA GLY A 18 -7.83 -14.91 -30.19
C GLY A 18 -7.41 -15.63 -28.92
N ILE A 19 -6.42 -16.52 -28.97
CA ILE A 19 -5.64 -16.83 -27.77
C ILE A 19 -4.88 -15.54 -27.41
N HIS A 20 -5.48 -14.79 -26.49
CA HIS A 20 -4.83 -14.08 -25.39
C HIS A 20 -3.59 -13.27 -25.78
N SER A 21 -3.83 -12.10 -26.37
CA SER A 21 -3.03 -10.92 -26.04
C SER A 21 -3.90 -9.97 -25.23
N LEU A 22 -4.38 -10.44 -24.07
CA LEU A 22 -4.68 -9.57 -22.94
C LEU A 22 -3.34 -9.13 -22.34
N ALA A 23 -2.55 -8.43 -23.15
CA ALA A 23 -1.67 -7.42 -22.59
C ALA A 23 -2.63 -6.38 -22.03
N GLN A 24 -2.98 -6.57 -20.77
CA GLN A 24 -3.68 -5.58 -19.99
C GLN A 24 -2.85 -4.31 -20.13
N GLU A 25 -3.31 -3.37 -20.96
CA GLU A 25 -2.92 -1.98 -20.81
C GLU A 25 -3.34 -1.61 -19.39
N LEU A 26 -2.43 -1.82 -18.44
CA LEU A 26 -2.49 -1.17 -17.14
C LEU A 26 -2.45 0.32 -17.49
N CYS A 27 -3.63 0.92 -17.62
CA CYS A 27 -3.78 2.36 -17.77
C CYS A 27 -3.16 2.98 -16.52
N THR A 28 -1.87 3.28 -16.58
CA THR A 28 -1.13 3.92 -15.50
C THR A 28 -1.58 5.37 -15.52
N LYS A 29 -2.66 5.65 -14.77
CA LYS A 29 -3.14 7.01 -14.56
C LYS A 29 -1.96 7.80 -13.99
N ARG A 30 -1.55 8.88 -14.65
CA ARG A 30 -0.45 9.73 -14.19
C ARG A 30 -0.92 11.16 -14.01
N ILE A 31 -0.40 11.82 -12.99
CA ILE A 31 -0.60 13.26 -12.75
C ILE A 31 0.75 13.93 -12.95
N GLU A 32 0.79 14.96 -13.80
CA GLU A 32 2.00 15.73 -14.07
C GLU A 32 1.82 17.18 -13.65
N THR A 33 2.84 17.76 -13.00
CA THR A 33 2.91 19.19 -12.74
C THR A 33 4.35 19.69 -12.80
N SER A 34 4.52 21.01 -12.77
CA SER A 34 5.82 21.68 -12.63
C SER A 34 5.84 22.57 -11.41
N VAL A 35 6.79 22.34 -10.52
CA VAL A 35 7.03 23.14 -9.31
C VAL A 35 8.07 24.18 -9.64
N PHE A 36 7.75 25.47 -9.54
CA PHE A 36 8.64 26.57 -9.92
C PHE A 36 9.42 27.13 -8.73
N PHE A 37 10.62 27.65 -9.01
CA PHE A 37 11.54 28.23 -8.05
C PHE A 37 12.00 29.63 -8.46
N ASP A 38 12.27 30.44 -7.44
CA ASP A 38 12.90 31.74 -7.62
C ASP A 38 14.37 31.60 -8.07
N PHE A 39 14.91 32.72 -8.57
CA PHE A 39 16.28 32.79 -9.05
C PHE A 39 17.28 32.40 -7.95
N ASN A 40 18.19 31.47 -8.25
CA ASN A 40 19.16 30.91 -7.30
C ASN A 40 18.56 30.30 -6.01
N GLN A 41 17.26 29.99 -5.99
CA GLN A 41 16.62 29.36 -4.83
C GLN A 41 16.34 27.88 -5.10
N SER A 42 16.46 27.08 -4.03
CA SER A 42 15.99 25.69 -3.98
C SER A 42 14.92 25.46 -2.92
N LYS A 43 14.61 26.48 -2.10
CA LYS A 43 13.55 26.42 -1.10
C LYS A 43 12.18 26.52 -1.78
N LEU A 44 11.23 25.70 -1.35
CA LEU A 44 9.84 25.79 -1.78
C LEU A 44 9.19 27.07 -1.24
N SER A 45 8.36 27.69 -2.05
CA SER A 45 7.45 28.76 -1.61
C SER A 45 6.18 28.15 -1.03
N THR A 46 5.45 28.89 -0.20
CA THR A 46 4.16 28.44 0.35
C THR A 46 3.17 28.06 -0.77
N ALA A 47 3.14 28.82 -1.86
CA ALA A 47 2.31 28.50 -3.02
C ALA A 47 2.72 27.18 -3.70
N ALA A 48 4.02 26.87 -3.75
CA ALA A 48 4.51 25.59 -4.27
C ALA A 48 4.14 24.43 -3.35
N GLU A 49 4.25 24.60 -2.04
CA GLU A 49 3.84 23.61 -1.03
C GLU A 49 2.34 23.31 -1.10
N GLU A 50 1.50 24.35 -1.21
CA GLU A 50 0.04 24.23 -1.41
C GLU A 50 -0.29 23.52 -2.72
N MET A 51 0.39 23.89 -3.82
CA MET A 51 0.21 23.25 -5.13
C MET A 51 0.56 21.76 -5.05
N ILE A 52 1.71 21.40 -4.47
CA ILE A 52 2.13 20.01 -4.31
C ILE A 52 1.09 19.26 -3.47
N SER A 53 0.62 19.86 -2.38
CA SER A 53 -0.38 19.25 -1.50
C SER A 53 -1.72 18.99 -2.21
N ALA A 54 -2.12 19.88 -3.12
CA ALA A 54 -3.33 19.72 -3.93
C ALA A 54 -3.26 18.56 -4.94
N LEU A 55 -2.09 17.94 -5.15
CA LEU A 55 -1.92 16.77 -6.02
C LEU A 55 -2.15 15.44 -5.28
N PHE A 56 -2.24 15.48 -3.95
CA PHE A 56 -2.45 14.30 -3.11
C PHE A 56 -3.87 14.16 -2.51
N PRO A 57 -4.99 14.57 -3.16
CA PRO A 57 -6.29 14.07 -2.74
C PRO A 57 -6.37 12.61 -3.21
N TRP A 58 -6.23 11.67 -2.28
CA TRP A 58 -6.34 10.25 -2.61
C TRP A 58 -7.74 9.99 -3.18
N GLU A 59 -7.84 9.75 -4.49
CA GLU A 59 -9.04 9.18 -5.06
C GLU A 59 -9.26 7.80 -4.45
N ALA A 60 -10.52 7.43 -4.19
CA ALA A 60 -10.88 6.20 -3.49
C ALA A 60 -10.20 4.95 -4.09
N ASN A 61 -9.93 4.96 -5.40
CA ASN A 61 -9.51 3.80 -6.18
C ASN A 61 -8.06 3.82 -6.68
N PHE A 62 -7.29 4.88 -6.45
CA PHE A 62 -5.91 4.98 -6.96
C PHE A 62 -4.92 5.29 -5.83
N TYR A 63 -3.69 4.80 -5.97
CA TYR A 63 -2.58 5.13 -5.08
C TYR A 63 -1.31 5.42 -5.89
N PRO A 64 -0.40 6.28 -5.41
CA PRO A 64 0.87 6.51 -6.10
C PRO A 64 1.77 5.28 -5.96
N GLU A 65 2.10 4.65 -7.09
CA GLU A 65 3.06 3.55 -7.20
C GLU A 65 4.50 4.07 -7.14
N SER A 66 4.78 5.19 -7.82
CA SER A 66 6.08 5.84 -7.77
C SER A 66 5.97 7.33 -8.08
N VAL A 67 6.96 8.08 -7.65
CA VAL A 67 7.09 9.51 -7.94
C VAL A 67 8.34 9.74 -8.77
N SER A 68 8.20 10.38 -9.92
CA SER A 68 9.33 10.86 -10.71
C SER A 68 9.52 12.35 -10.55
N LEU A 69 10.77 12.75 -10.30
CA LEU A 69 11.20 14.13 -10.14
C LEU A 69 12.30 14.44 -11.15
N MET A 70 12.06 15.39 -12.03
CA MET A 70 13.07 15.88 -12.97
C MET A 70 13.40 17.34 -12.67
N GLY A 71 14.64 17.63 -12.31
CA GLY A 71 15.09 18.96 -11.93
C GLY A 71 15.75 19.71 -13.09
N PHE A 72 15.31 20.93 -13.32
CA PHE A 72 15.79 21.82 -14.37
C PHE A 72 16.34 23.13 -13.80
N THR A 73 17.20 23.77 -14.58
CA THR A 73 17.63 25.16 -14.38
C THR A 73 17.54 25.95 -15.68
N ASP A 74 17.45 27.27 -15.57
CA ASP A 74 17.79 28.14 -16.70
C ASP A 74 19.31 28.12 -16.94
N ASN A 75 19.77 28.72 -18.05
CA ASN A 75 21.20 28.76 -18.40
C ASN A 75 22.00 29.84 -17.67
N SER A 76 21.47 30.35 -16.55
CA SER A 76 22.09 31.41 -15.78
C SER A 76 23.09 30.82 -14.78
N GLY A 77 24.34 30.61 -15.20
CA GLY A 77 25.39 30.11 -14.33
C GLY A 77 26.35 29.17 -15.05
N SER A 78 27.15 28.43 -14.29
CA SER A 78 27.95 27.33 -14.85
C SER A 78 27.12 26.04 -14.86
N VAL A 79 27.34 25.19 -15.86
CA VAL A 79 26.73 23.84 -15.97
C VAL A 79 26.79 23.09 -14.63
N ALA A 80 27.97 23.06 -14.00
CA ALA A 80 28.19 22.35 -12.74
C ALA A 80 27.37 22.93 -11.57
N TYR A 81 27.30 24.25 -11.47
CA TYR A 81 26.47 24.92 -10.47
C TYR A 81 24.98 24.62 -10.70
N ASN A 82 24.54 24.68 -11.95
CA ASN A 82 23.16 24.45 -12.35
C ASN A 82 22.70 23.00 -12.08
N LYS A 83 23.56 22.01 -12.29
CA LYS A 83 23.30 20.63 -11.86
C LYS A 83 23.14 20.50 -10.34
N ILE A 84 24.01 21.15 -9.56
CA ILE A 84 23.90 21.13 -8.08
C ILE A 84 22.60 21.82 -7.63
N LEU A 85 22.22 22.92 -8.29
CA LEU A 85 20.99 23.66 -7.96
C LEU A 85 19.72 22.85 -8.30
N ALA A 86 19.69 22.18 -9.45
CA ALA A 86 18.62 21.25 -9.81
C ALA A 86 18.49 20.11 -8.78
N GLU A 87 19.62 19.52 -8.35
CA GLU A 87 19.63 18.48 -7.31
C GLU A 87 18.99 18.95 -6.01
N LYS A 88 19.41 20.13 -5.51
CA LYS A 88 18.87 20.70 -4.27
C LYS A 88 17.37 20.96 -4.36
N ARG A 89 16.86 21.35 -5.52
CA ARG A 89 15.42 21.54 -5.77
C ARG A 89 14.67 20.22 -5.74
N ILE A 90 15.20 19.20 -6.41
CA ILE A 90 14.65 17.83 -6.37
C ILE A 90 14.56 17.36 -4.91
N GLN A 91 15.65 17.49 -4.15
CA GLN A 91 15.69 17.09 -2.74
C GLN A 91 14.68 17.86 -1.88
N SER A 92 14.47 19.14 -2.16
CA SER A 92 13.49 19.95 -1.43
C SER A 92 12.05 19.48 -1.69
N VAL A 93 11.71 19.17 -2.95
CA VAL A 93 10.41 18.58 -3.33
C VAL A 93 10.25 17.18 -2.74
N GLN A 94 11.27 16.33 -2.88
CA GLN A 94 11.27 14.96 -2.35
C GLN A 94 11.05 14.95 -0.83
N LYS A 95 11.81 15.77 -0.09
CA LYS A 95 11.68 15.89 1.36
C LYS A 95 10.27 16.33 1.76
N PHE A 96 9.74 17.36 1.11
CA PHE A 96 8.39 17.85 1.40
C PHE A 96 7.32 16.78 1.17
N ILE A 97 7.39 16.04 0.05
CA ILE A 97 6.45 14.95 -0.25
C ILE A 97 6.61 13.81 0.77
N ALA A 98 7.83 13.43 1.10
CA ALA A 98 8.11 12.32 2.03
C ALA A 98 7.60 12.61 3.46
N GLU A 99 7.75 13.84 3.94
CA GLU A 99 7.35 14.24 5.30
C GLU A 99 5.84 14.44 5.44
N ASN A 100 5.17 14.91 4.38
CA ASN A 100 3.78 15.37 4.48
C ASN A 100 2.76 14.44 3.81
N HIS A 101 3.14 13.71 2.76
CA HIS A 101 2.16 13.03 1.89
C HIS A 101 2.42 11.53 1.73
N LEU A 102 3.68 11.11 1.59
CA LEU A 102 4.04 9.75 1.21
C LEU A 102 5.23 9.20 2.01
N SER A 103 4.96 8.33 2.97
CA SER A 103 6.00 7.53 3.64
C SER A 103 6.36 6.30 2.81
N ASN A 104 7.64 5.98 2.67
CA ASN A 104 8.16 4.78 1.98
C ASN A 104 7.82 4.68 0.47
N THR A 105 7.74 5.81 -0.24
CA THR A 105 7.58 5.80 -1.70
C THR A 105 8.92 5.80 -2.44
N GLU A 106 9.00 5.01 -3.51
CA GLU A 106 10.14 5.03 -4.43
C GLU A 106 10.14 6.34 -5.23
N PHE A 107 11.19 7.14 -5.03
CA PHE A 107 11.44 8.35 -5.82
C PHE A 107 12.44 8.04 -6.93
N LYS A 108 12.03 8.31 -8.18
CA LYS A 108 12.91 8.26 -9.35
C LYS A 108 13.32 9.68 -9.69
N THR A 109 14.57 10.01 -9.41
CA THR A 109 15.09 11.37 -9.61
C THR A 109 15.99 11.43 -10.84
N VAL A 110 15.79 12.43 -11.70
CA VAL A 110 16.68 12.72 -12.83
C VAL A 110 17.12 14.18 -12.75
N ASN A 111 18.42 14.39 -12.64
CA ASN A 111 19.01 15.71 -12.61
C ASN A 111 19.45 16.11 -14.02
N ILE A 112 18.69 17.03 -14.61
CA ILE A 112 18.95 17.49 -15.98
C ILE A 112 19.81 18.76 -15.98
N GLY A 113 19.62 19.65 -15.01
CA GLY A 113 20.29 20.96 -14.99
C GLY A 113 19.90 21.79 -16.20
N GLU A 114 20.89 22.29 -16.94
CA GLU A 114 20.70 23.07 -18.18
C GLU A 114 20.89 22.25 -19.47
N ASP A 115 21.27 20.97 -19.36
CA ASP A 115 21.69 20.14 -20.51
C ASP A 115 20.51 19.79 -21.45
N GLN A 116 19.27 19.72 -20.94
CA GLN A 116 18.05 19.46 -21.70
C GLN A 116 16.86 20.24 -21.09
N PRO A 117 16.68 21.52 -21.43
CA PRO A 117 15.71 22.36 -20.73
C PRO A 117 14.26 21.92 -21.04
N ALA A 118 13.38 21.95 -20.03
CA ALA A 118 11.97 21.57 -20.18
C ALA A 118 11.18 22.55 -21.08
N TYR A 119 11.66 23.78 -21.18
CA TYR A 119 11.20 24.88 -22.02
C TYR A 119 12.41 25.50 -22.74
N ASP A 120 12.22 26.58 -23.51
CA ASP A 120 13.33 27.28 -24.17
C ASP A 120 14.49 27.58 -23.21
N CYS A 121 15.75 27.37 -23.64
CA CYS A 121 16.95 27.37 -22.77
C CYS A 121 17.17 28.65 -21.92
N ASN A 122 16.60 29.79 -22.34
CA ASN A 122 16.65 31.08 -21.62
C ASN A 122 15.42 31.34 -20.73
N SER A 123 14.46 30.43 -20.68
CA SER A 123 13.19 30.65 -20.01
C SER A 123 13.33 30.53 -18.49
N LYS A 124 12.79 31.53 -17.79
CA LYS A 124 12.59 31.49 -16.33
C LYS A 124 11.75 30.29 -15.87
N MET A 125 10.98 29.69 -16.79
CA MET A 125 10.17 28.49 -16.55
C MET A 125 11.02 27.22 -16.36
N ASN A 126 12.29 27.23 -16.78
CA ASN A 126 13.22 26.12 -16.50
C ASN A 126 13.72 26.09 -15.06
N ARG A 127 13.39 27.08 -14.22
CA ARG A 127 13.64 26.99 -12.79
C ARG A 127 12.55 26.15 -12.14
N CYS A 128 12.54 24.86 -12.44
CA CYS A 128 11.46 24.01 -12.01
C CYS A 128 11.91 22.58 -11.70
N VAL A 129 11.04 21.88 -10.99
CA VAL A 129 11.06 20.42 -10.89
C VAL A 129 9.76 19.92 -11.50
N LYS A 130 9.88 19.12 -12.57
CA LYS A 130 8.73 18.38 -13.11
C LYS A 130 8.45 17.19 -12.20
N LEU A 131 7.24 17.14 -11.66
CA LEU A 131 6.74 16.07 -10.83
C LEU A 131 5.78 15.22 -11.68
N THR A 132 6.00 13.91 -11.69
CA THR A 132 5.07 12.94 -12.25
C THR A 132 4.72 11.91 -11.19
N LEU A 133 3.44 11.85 -10.81
CA LEU A 133 2.89 10.78 -9.98
C LEU A 133 2.42 9.66 -10.90
N PHE A 134 2.98 8.48 -10.75
CA PHE A 134 2.45 7.28 -11.40
C PHE A 134 1.46 6.64 -10.44
N LEU A 135 0.19 6.64 -10.80
CA LEU A 135 -0.85 6.05 -9.99
C LEU A 135 -1.15 4.65 -10.49
N LYS A 136 -1.33 3.76 -9.52
CA LYS A 136 -1.81 2.40 -9.73
C LYS A 136 -3.21 2.30 -9.18
N GLU A 137 -4.07 1.64 -9.95
CA GLU A 137 -5.39 1.27 -9.47
C GLU A 137 -5.22 0.35 -8.27
N LYS A 138 -5.98 0.60 -7.20
CA LYS A 138 -6.07 -0.34 -6.09
C LYS A 138 -6.71 -1.61 -6.65
N GLU A 139 -5.95 -2.71 -6.68
CA GLU A 139 -6.52 -4.04 -6.90
C GLU A 139 -7.74 -4.19 -5.98
N GLN A 140 -8.86 -4.69 -6.50
CA GLN A 140 -10.06 -4.90 -5.68
C GLN A 140 -9.70 -5.84 -4.52
N ALA A 141 -9.52 -5.27 -3.33
CA ALA A 141 -9.45 -6.03 -2.11
C ALA A 141 -10.74 -6.82 -1.99
N VAL A 142 -10.64 -8.11 -1.67
CA VAL A 142 -11.78 -8.92 -1.27
C VAL A 142 -12.35 -8.25 -0.03
N SER A 143 -13.51 -7.60 -0.16
CA SER A 143 -14.18 -7.03 1.00
C SER A 143 -14.55 -8.15 1.97
N LEU A 144 -14.68 -7.84 3.26
CA LEU A 144 -15.23 -8.78 4.24
C LEU A 144 -16.57 -9.37 3.76
N ASP A 145 -17.38 -8.59 3.05
CA ASP A 145 -18.62 -9.06 2.42
C ASP A 145 -18.37 -10.09 1.32
N ARG A 146 -17.35 -9.88 0.47
CA ARG A 146 -16.94 -10.85 -0.53
C ARG A 146 -16.35 -12.11 0.09
N CYS A 147 -15.65 -12.02 1.22
CA CYS A 147 -15.17 -13.18 1.97
C CYS A 147 -16.33 -13.97 2.60
N LYS A 148 -17.31 -13.29 3.20
CA LYS A 148 -18.53 -13.93 3.73
C LYS A 148 -19.35 -14.62 2.64
N GLU A 149 -19.37 -14.06 1.43
CA GLU A 149 -19.96 -14.69 0.25
C GLU A 149 -19.18 -15.94 -0.21
N LEU A 150 -17.85 -15.90 -0.15
CA LEU A 150 -16.98 -16.97 -0.64
C LEU A 150 -16.84 -18.14 0.37
N PHE A 151 -16.91 -17.85 1.67
CA PHE A 151 -16.72 -18.82 2.76
C PHE A 151 -17.85 -18.78 3.80
N PRO A 152 -19.13 -18.90 3.42
CA PRO A 152 -20.26 -18.71 4.33
C PRO A 152 -20.26 -19.67 5.53
N GLU A 153 -19.73 -20.89 5.36
CA GLU A 153 -19.68 -21.91 6.41
C GLU A 153 -18.69 -21.57 7.54
N GLU A 154 -17.60 -20.86 7.24
CA GLU A 154 -16.60 -20.46 8.25
C GLU A 154 -17.04 -19.24 9.07
N PHE A 155 -17.99 -18.47 8.54
CA PHE A 155 -18.56 -17.29 9.18
C PHE A 155 -19.98 -17.53 9.72
N SER A 156 -20.54 -18.73 9.52
CA SER A 156 -21.77 -19.17 10.14
C SER A 156 -21.47 -19.53 11.60
N ALA A 157 -21.97 -18.72 12.54
CA ALA A 157 -21.95 -19.04 13.95
C ALA A 157 -22.91 -20.20 14.26
N VAL A 158 -22.52 -21.42 13.89
CA VAL A 158 -23.22 -22.65 14.29
C VAL A 158 -22.17 -23.60 14.86
N GLY A 159 -22.41 -24.05 16.09
CA GLY A 159 -21.47 -24.85 16.87
C GLY A 159 -21.05 -26.12 16.14
N ILE A 160 -19.81 -26.14 15.68
CA ILE A 160 -19.16 -27.33 15.15
C ILE A 160 -18.81 -28.22 16.35
N THR A 161 -19.41 -29.40 16.42
CA THR A 161 -19.05 -30.42 17.42
C THR A 161 -17.67 -30.99 17.11
N SER A 162 -16.89 -31.26 18.15
CA SER A 162 -15.46 -31.64 18.10
C SER A 162 -15.10 -32.88 17.25
N GLU A 163 -16.08 -33.58 16.68
CA GLU A 163 -15.88 -34.82 15.91
C GLU A 163 -15.73 -34.57 14.39
N GLU A 164 -16.11 -33.40 13.86
CA GLU A 164 -15.90 -33.06 12.42
C GLU A 164 -14.54 -32.41 12.13
N LEU A 165 -13.78 -31.99 13.15
CA LEU A 165 -12.45 -31.37 13.01
C LEU A 165 -11.33 -32.37 12.66
N THR A 166 -11.60 -33.67 12.67
CA THR A 166 -10.57 -34.72 12.55
C THR A 166 -10.19 -35.12 11.12
N GLU A 167 -10.87 -34.64 10.07
CA GLU A 167 -10.66 -35.14 8.69
C GLU A 167 -10.13 -34.13 7.66
N LEU A 168 -9.91 -32.85 8.00
CA LEU A 168 -9.26 -31.90 7.09
C LEU A 168 -7.74 -31.89 7.27
N LYS A 169 -7.06 -32.90 6.72
CA LYS A 169 -5.62 -32.83 6.46
C LYS A 169 -5.39 -31.98 5.22
N ILE A 170 -5.06 -30.70 5.42
CA ILE A 170 -4.52 -29.85 4.36
C ILE A 170 -3.00 -30.11 4.32
N GLU A 171 -2.54 -30.75 3.27
CA GLU A 171 -1.12 -30.96 3.01
C GLU A 171 -0.42 -29.59 2.83
N PRO A 172 0.67 -29.29 3.56
CA PRO A 172 1.43 -28.06 3.40
C PRO A 172 1.97 -27.95 1.96
N LYS A 173 1.77 -26.81 1.29
CA LYS A 173 2.42 -26.56 -0.01
C LYS A 173 3.92 -26.39 0.22
N GLU A 174 4.70 -27.37 -0.27
CA GLU A 174 6.15 -27.49 -0.10
C GLU A 174 6.98 -26.32 -0.67
N ASP A 175 6.37 -25.40 -1.42
CA ASP A 175 7.08 -24.25 -2.02
C ASP A 175 7.29 -23.05 -1.07
N LEU A 176 6.77 -23.07 0.16
CA LEU A 176 6.87 -21.94 1.10
C LEU A 176 8.06 -22.01 2.08
N VAL A 177 8.91 -23.03 1.99
CA VAL A 177 10.06 -23.21 2.90
C VAL A 177 11.34 -22.75 2.22
N LEU A 178 11.54 -21.44 2.07
CA LEU A 178 12.84 -20.89 1.73
C LEU A 178 13.20 -19.69 2.63
N SER A 179 14.26 -19.94 3.41
CA SER A 179 15.00 -19.10 4.36
C SER A 179 14.23 -18.51 5.57
N LEU A 180 13.94 -19.37 6.55
CA LEU A 180 13.51 -18.97 7.90
C LEU A 180 14.60 -18.20 8.69
N GLU A 181 15.86 -18.18 8.23
CA GLU A 181 17.00 -17.64 8.99
C GLU A 181 16.97 -16.10 9.17
N ASP A 182 16.17 -15.36 8.38
CA ASP A 182 16.05 -13.90 8.45
C ASP A 182 14.66 -13.41 8.89
N ASN A 183 13.77 -14.28 9.37
CA ASN A 183 12.41 -13.86 9.76
C ASN A 183 12.45 -12.99 11.04
N LYS A 184 12.01 -11.73 10.90
CA LYS A 184 12.10 -10.74 11.99
C LYS A 184 11.19 -11.03 13.19
N PHE A 185 10.17 -11.90 13.05
CA PHE A 185 9.32 -12.32 14.16
C PHE A 185 10.03 -13.32 15.06
N GLN A 186 10.80 -14.23 14.47
CA GLN A 186 11.58 -15.22 15.21
C GLN A 186 12.63 -14.56 16.12
N THR A 187 13.32 -13.52 15.62
CA THR A 187 14.29 -12.74 16.40
C THR A 187 13.64 -11.82 17.45
N LYS A 188 12.47 -11.23 17.15
CA LYS A 188 11.73 -10.37 18.09
C LYS A 188 11.11 -11.16 19.26
N ILE A 189 10.54 -12.33 19.03
CA ILE A 189 9.87 -13.11 20.09
C ILE A 189 10.89 -13.71 21.07
N ALA A 190 12.05 -14.16 20.59
CA ALA A 190 13.13 -14.67 21.46
C ALA A 190 13.71 -13.61 22.42
N SER A 191 13.64 -12.33 22.06
CA SER A 191 14.18 -11.21 22.84
C SER A 191 13.22 -10.64 23.88
N TYR A 192 11.92 -10.84 23.73
CA TYR A 192 10.92 -10.18 24.56
C TYR A 192 10.07 -11.21 25.30
N LYS A 193 10.25 -11.26 26.62
CA LYS A 193 9.32 -11.86 27.60
C LYS A 193 7.95 -11.14 27.64
N ARG A 194 7.55 -10.47 26.55
CA ARG A 194 6.35 -9.63 26.42
C ARG A 194 5.65 -9.91 25.10
N GLU A 195 4.35 -10.07 25.24
CA GLU A 195 3.43 -10.70 24.30
C GLU A 195 3.13 -9.85 23.05
N VAL A 196 3.40 -8.54 23.02
CA VAL A 196 2.89 -7.62 21.98
C VAL A 196 3.97 -7.12 21.00
N VAL A 197 3.79 -7.42 19.71
CA VAL A 197 4.59 -6.95 18.58
C VAL A 197 3.78 -5.95 17.75
N ARG A 198 4.34 -4.76 17.47
CA ARG A 198 3.71 -3.76 16.61
C ARG A 198 4.12 -3.94 15.15
N LEU A 199 3.14 -3.94 14.25
CA LEU A 199 3.35 -4.04 12.81
C LEU A 199 3.21 -2.65 12.18
N ASN A 200 4.29 -1.86 12.31
CA ASN A 200 4.30 -0.48 11.83
C ASN A 200 4.24 -0.38 10.28
N ASP A 201 4.52 -1.48 9.59
CA ASP A 201 4.57 -1.54 8.13
C ASP A 201 3.22 -1.98 7.51
N ILE A 202 2.24 -2.36 8.34
CA ILE A 202 0.87 -2.64 7.89
C ILE A 202 0.04 -1.36 8.00
N LEU A 203 0.12 -0.56 6.95
CA LEU A 203 -0.61 0.70 6.85
C LEU A 203 -1.97 0.50 6.17
N PHE A 204 -2.96 1.28 6.58
CA PHE A 204 -4.34 1.23 6.06
C PHE A 204 -4.76 2.55 5.45
N TYR A 205 -5.57 2.47 4.39
CA TYR A 205 -6.25 3.63 3.83
C TYR A 205 -7.15 4.28 4.90
N GLY A 206 -7.18 5.62 4.92
CA GLY A 206 -8.01 6.37 5.87
C GLY A 206 -9.50 6.03 5.70
N ASN A 207 -10.21 5.87 6.83
CA ASN A 207 -11.62 5.45 6.89
C ASN A 207 -11.91 4.13 6.14
N SER A 208 -10.94 3.24 6.02
CA SER A 208 -11.09 1.95 5.37
C SER A 208 -10.30 0.86 6.13
N ASP A 209 -10.79 -0.35 6.01
CA ASP A 209 -10.21 -1.63 6.41
C ASP A 209 -9.18 -2.19 5.40
N ARG A 210 -9.00 -1.51 4.26
CA ARG A 210 -8.04 -1.91 3.23
C ARG A 210 -6.61 -1.51 3.64
N TYR A 211 -5.71 -2.49 3.71
CA TYR A 211 -4.28 -2.25 3.91
C TYR A 211 -3.55 -1.94 2.59
N TYR A 212 -2.38 -1.32 2.68
CA TYR A 212 -1.52 -1.02 1.53
C TYR A 212 -0.82 -2.29 1.03
N LYS A 213 -0.53 -2.37 -0.28
CA LYS A 213 0.24 -3.50 -0.84
C LYS A 213 1.64 -3.62 -0.24
N SER A 214 2.21 -2.51 0.23
CA SER A 214 3.47 -2.49 0.98
C SER A 214 3.41 -3.28 2.29
N ALA A 215 2.21 -3.60 2.79
CA ALA A 215 2.02 -4.46 3.96
C ALA A 215 2.21 -5.96 3.62
N LEU A 216 2.17 -6.36 2.35
CA LEU A 216 2.25 -7.78 1.98
C LEU A 216 3.52 -8.47 2.47
N PRO A 217 4.74 -7.92 2.29
CA PRO A 217 5.94 -8.58 2.81
C PRO A 217 5.93 -8.76 4.34
N GLU A 218 5.26 -7.86 5.06
CA GLU A 218 5.11 -7.94 6.51
C GLU A 218 4.14 -9.07 6.90
N LEU A 219 3.01 -9.11 6.22
CA LEU A 219 1.97 -10.11 6.40
C LEU A 219 2.46 -11.51 6.02
N GLU A 220 3.26 -11.63 4.96
CA GLU A 220 3.87 -12.89 4.53
C GLU A 220 4.85 -13.42 5.57
N GLN A 221 5.74 -12.58 6.09
CA GLN A 221 6.65 -12.98 7.18
C GLN A 221 5.90 -13.41 8.45
N LEU A 222 4.78 -12.74 8.78
CA LEU A 222 3.94 -13.15 9.90
C LEU A 222 3.29 -14.52 9.65
N ALA A 223 2.77 -14.74 8.44
CA ALA A 223 2.16 -16.01 8.06
C ALA A 223 3.17 -17.15 8.09
N GLU A 224 4.35 -16.98 7.48
CA GLU A 224 5.45 -17.94 7.51
C GLU A 224 5.84 -18.31 8.94
N PHE A 225 5.95 -17.33 9.83
CA PHE A 225 6.23 -17.57 11.24
C PHE A 225 5.16 -18.44 11.90
N LEU A 226 3.87 -18.10 11.72
CA LEU A 226 2.76 -18.85 12.33
C LEU A 226 2.57 -20.25 11.73
N ILE A 227 2.97 -20.45 10.48
CA ILE A 227 3.02 -21.77 9.83
C ILE A 227 4.19 -22.58 10.40
N SER A 228 5.34 -21.95 10.62
CA SER A 228 6.54 -22.63 11.12
C SER A 228 6.42 -23.11 12.57
N ASP A 229 5.62 -22.42 13.38
CA ASP A 229 5.39 -22.77 14.78
C ASP A 229 3.90 -22.72 15.12
N GLU A 230 3.30 -23.91 15.21
CA GLU A 230 1.89 -24.07 15.51
C GLU A 230 1.51 -23.83 16.98
N SER A 231 2.49 -23.71 17.88
CA SER A 231 2.25 -23.56 19.32
C SER A 231 1.72 -22.18 19.72
N TYR A 232 1.86 -21.19 18.84
CA TYR A 232 1.38 -19.83 19.07
C TYR A 232 -0.07 -19.63 18.65
N THR A 233 -0.83 -18.93 19.48
CA THR A 233 -2.05 -18.25 19.05
C THR A 233 -1.79 -16.74 19.07
N ILE A 234 -2.56 -15.97 18.30
CA ILE A 234 -2.40 -14.52 18.20
C ILE A 234 -3.69 -13.76 18.45
N THR A 235 -3.57 -12.56 19.00
CA THR A 235 -4.61 -11.54 19.03
C THR A 235 -4.18 -10.34 18.20
N ILE A 236 -4.92 -10.05 17.14
CA ILE A 236 -4.74 -8.92 16.24
C ILE A 236 -5.57 -7.75 16.78
N SER A 237 -4.92 -6.72 17.29
CA SER A 237 -5.57 -5.50 17.77
C SER A 237 -5.42 -4.39 16.73
N GLY A 238 -6.55 -3.94 16.18
CA GLY A 238 -6.60 -2.81 15.26
C GLY A 238 -6.87 -1.50 15.99
N HIS A 239 -6.21 -0.45 15.53
CA HIS A 239 -6.32 0.91 16.07
C HIS A 239 -6.65 1.93 14.98
N VAL A 240 -7.25 3.05 15.36
CA VAL A 240 -7.53 4.17 14.46
C VAL A 240 -6.97 5.48 14.99
N ASN A 241 -6.84 6.46 14.11
CA ASN A 241 -6.35 7.82 14.43
C ASN A 241 -7.41 8.73 15.08
N GLY A 242 -8.44 8.14 15.70
CA GLY A 242 -9.68 8.82 16.02
C GLY A 242 -10.49 8.19 17.16
N GLY A 243 -11.00 8.98 18.11
CA GLY A 243 -11.74 8.44 19.27
C GLY A 243 -12.41 9.52 20.13
N LYS A 244 -13.01 9.13 21.27
CA LYS A 244 -13.73 10.04 22.20
C LYS A 244 -12.89 11.27 22.60
N ASN A 245 -11.57 11.14 22.64
CA ASN A 245 -10.63 12.18 23.05
C ASN A 245 -9.81 12.80 21.89
N SER A 246 -10.14 12.52 20.63
CA SER A 246 -9.43 13.09 19.47
C SER A 246 -10.30 14.10 18.70
N SER A 247 -9.65 15.04 18.03
CA SER A 247 -10.30 15.99 17.11
C SER A 247 -10.75 15.36 15.80
N ARG A 248 -10.43 14.08 15.56
CA ARG A 248 -10.68 13.36 14.31
C ARG A 248 -11.62 12.20 14.59
N GLN A 249 -12.91 12.41 14.39
CA GLN A 249 -13.90 11.33 14.40
C GLN A 249 -14.07 10.75 12.99
N LEU A 250 -14.76 9.61 12.89
CA LEU A 250 -15.21 9.11 11.60
C LEU A 250 -16.02 10.19 10.86
N ARG A 251 -15.86 10.24 9.54
CA ARG A 251 -16.62 11.17 8.71
C ARG A 251 -18.10 10.79 8.74
N LYS A 252 -18.96 11.80 8.62
CA LYS A 252 -20.40 11.61 8.39
C LYS A 252 -20.53 10.85 7.04
N ASN A 253 -21.19 9.70 7.03
CA ASN A 253 -21.29 8.73 5.91
C ASN A 253 -20.07 7.80 5.72
N SER A 254 -19.45 7.37 6.82
CA SER A 254 -18.53 6.23 6.82
C SER A 254 -19.26 4.92 6.53
N ASP A 255 -18.58 3.96 5.90
CA ASP A 255 -19.07 2.56 5.77
C ASP A 255 -19.12 1.82 7.12
N PHE A 256 -18.59 2.45 8.17
CA PHE A 256 -18.52 1.94 9.53
C PHE A 256 -19.34 2.82 10.48
N GLN A 257 -20.10 2.17 11.37
CA GLN A 257 -20.95 2.77 12.39
C GLN A 257 -20.13 3.57 13.41
N ASP A 258 -18.98 3.03 13.83
CA ASP A 258 -18.08 3.70 14.76
C ASP A 258 -16.60 3.32 14.59
N VAL A 259 -15.74 3.99 15.37
CA VAL A 259 -14.29 3.81 15.33
C VAL A 259 -13.83 2.41 15.76
N TYR A 260 -14.62 1.74 16.61
CA TYR A 260 -14.31 0.38 17.06
C TYR A 260 -14.59 -0.60 15.94
N GLU A 261 -15.70 -0.44 15.22
CA GLU A 261 -16.02 -1.26 14.04
C GLU A 261 -14.95 -1.11 12.94
N LEU A 262 -14.54 0.12 12.60
CA LEU A 262 -13.45 0.31 11.63
C LEU A 262 -12.15 -0.35 12.10
N SER A 263 -11.80 -0.19 13.38
CA SER A 263 -10.57 -0.77 13.91
C SER A 263 -10.62 -2.30 13.95
N LEU A 264 -11.80 -2.89 14.21
CA LEU A 264 -12.03 -4.33 14.17
C LEU A 264 -11.93 -4.84 12.72
N ALA A 265 -12.56 -4.16 11.77
CA ALA A 265 -12.51 -4.53 10.36
C ALA A 265 -11.07 -4.56 9.81
N ARG A 266 -10.20 -3.67 10.28
CA ARG A 266 -8.76 -3.71 9.96
C ARG A 266 -8.04 -4.93 10.52
N ALA A 267 -8.36 -5.31 11.76
CA ALA A 267 -7.83 -6.54 12.36
C ALA A 267 -8.32 -7.77 11.59
N ASP A 268 -9.59 -7.77 11.19
CA ASP A 268 -10.19 -8.84 10.39
C ASP A 268 -9.59 -8.95 8.99
N ALA A 269 -9.24 -7.84 8.35
CA ALA A 269 -8.53 -7.87 7.06
C ALA A 269 -7.19 -8.60 7.16
N VAL A 270 -6.45 -8.43 8.26
CA VAL A 270 -5.22 -9.18 8.53
C VAL A 270 -5.53 -10.65 8.84
N LYS A 271 -6.56 -10.93 9.64
CA LYS A 271 -6.99 -12.29 9.94
C LYS A 271 -7.33 -13.07 8.67
N VAL A 272 -8.09 -12.48 7.76
CA VAL A 272 -8.46 -13.08 6.46
C VAL A 272 -7.22 -13.43 5.66
N PHE A 273 -6.25 -12.51 5.55
CA PHE A 273 -4.99 -12.78 4.84
C PHE A 273 -4.26 -14.00 5.44
N LEU A 274 -4.19 -14.10 6.77
CA LEU A 274 -3.55 -15.24 7.44
C LEU A 274 -4.32 -16.54 7.20
N MET A 275 -5.64 -16.51 7.19
CA MET A 275 -6.47 -17.67 6.83
C MET A 275 -6.20 -18.12 5.40
N GLU A 276 -6.09 -17.20 4.44
CA GLU A 276 -5.74 -17.52 3.05
C GLU A 276 -4.36 -18.17 2.91
N LYS A 277 -3.43 -17.85 3.83
CA LYS A 277 -2.11 -18.50 3.92
C LYS A 277 -2.13 -19.85 4.64
N GLY A 278 -3.29 -20.27 5.16
CA GLY A 278 -3.49 -21.59 5.79
C GLY A 278 -3.45 -21.62 7.31
N ILE A 279 -3.45 -20.46 7.99
CA ILE A 279 -3.46 -20.41 9.46
C ILE A 279 -4.88 -20.66 9.97
N SER A 280 -5.04 -21.62 10.89
CA SER A 280 -6.33 -21.96 11.50
C SER A 280 -6.99 -20.78 12.22
N THR A 281 -8.29 -20.61 12.03
CA THR A 281 -9.11 -19.55 12.65
C THR A 281 -9.07 -19.59 14.19
N ASN A 282 -8.96 -20.77 14.78
CA ASN A 282 -8.87 -20.97 16.23
C ASN A 282 -7.56 -20.39 16.81
N ARG A 283 -6.55 -20.17 15.98
CA ARG A 283 -5.28 -19.57 16.39
C ARG A 283 -5.29 -18.04 16.27
N ILE A 284 -6.34 -17.42 15.74
CA ILE A 284 -6.39 -15.98 15.45
C ILE A 284 -7.64 -15.32 16.05
N ASN A 285 -7.42 -14.43 17.01
CA ASN A 285 -8.44 -13.54 17.54
C ASN A 285 -8.29 -12.11 16.99
N SER A 286 -9.39 -11.42 16.70
CA SER A 286 -9.40 -10.02 16.24
C SER A 286 -10.03 -9.12 17.29
N LEU A 287 -9.48 -7.91 17.47
CA LEU A 287 -9.98 -6.95 18.45
C LEU A 287 -9.92 -5.51 17.89
N GLY A 288 -11.05 -4.81 17.91
CA GLY A 288 -11.13 -3.40 17.57
C GLY A 288 -10.95 -2.51 18.79
N LYS A 289 -9.83 -1.80 18.89
CA LYS A 289 -9.50 -0.90 20.01
C LYS A 289 -9.97 0.55 19.81
N GLY A 290 -10.49 0.87 18.64
CA GLY A 290 -10.88 2.23 18.28
C GLY A 290 -9.69 3.20 18.41
N GLY A 291 -9.94 4.37 18.99
CA GLY A 291 -8.92 5.38 19.30
C GLY A 291 -8.73 5.61 20.79
N GLU A 292 -8.89 4.57 21.60
CA GLU A 292 -8.67 4.65 23.06
C GLU A 292 -7.19 4.69 23.43
N GLU A 293 -6.35 4.03 22.62
CA GLU A 293 -4.93 3.83 22.85
C GLU A 293 -4.11 4.55 21.77
N LEU A 294 -4.36 5.85 21.59
CA LEU A 294 -3.59 6.70 20.66
C LEU A 294 -2.14 6.82 21.14
N LEU A 295 -1.18 6.54 20.25
CA LEU A 295 0.23 6.84 20.49
C LEU A 295 0.47 8.35 20.43
N PHE A 296 -0.23 9.03 19.53
CA PHE A 296 -0.19 10.47 19.35
C PHE A 296 -1.61 11.04 19.52
N PRO A 297 -1.96 11.61 20.68
CA PRO A 297 -3.31 12.15 20.92
C PRO A 297 -3.66 13.36 20.03
N LYS A 298 -2.65 14.12 19.62
CA LYS A 298 -2.75 15.29 18.72
C LYS A 298 -1.74 15.17 17.59
N PRO A 299 -1.96 14.25 16.64
CA PRO A 299 -1.03 13.99 15.55
C PRO A 299 -1.01 15.19 14.59
N GLU A 300 0.17 15.76 14.36
CA GLU A 300 0.39 16.91 13.48
C GLU A 300 0.86 16.47 12.09
N THR A 301 1.52 15.31 12.01
CA THR A 301 2.03 14.75 10.76
C THR A 301 1.22 13.56 10.26
N GLN A 302 1.39 13.23 8.98
CA GLN A 302 0.84 12.02 8.39
C GLN A 302 1.46 10.76 9.02
N ALA A 303 2.76 10.78 9.32
CA ALA A 303 3.46 9.67 9.99
C ALA A 303 2.88 9.37 11.39
N GLU A 304 2.63 10.39 12.22
CA GLU A 304 1.98 10.21 13.53
C GLU A 304 0.55 9.69 13.38
N SER A 305 -0.14 10.17 12.34
CA SER A 305 -1.48 9.73 12.00
C SER A 305 -1.52 8.27 11.56
N ASP A 306 -0.53 7.83 10.79
CA ASP A 306 -0.33 6.43 10.38
C ASP A 306 0.07 5.56 11.57
N ALA A 307 0.95 6.04 12.45
CA ALA A 307 1.35 5.34 13.67
C ALA A 307 0.16 5.06 14.61
N ASN A 308 -0.86 5.92 14.64
CA ASN A 308 -2.09 5.62 15.36
C ASN A 308 -2.97 4.58 14.63
N ARG A 309 -2.94 4.51 13.29
CA ARG A 309 -3.65 3.51 12.46
C ARG A 309 -2.85 2.22 12.33
N ARG A 310 -2.43 1.67 13.47
CA ARG A 310 -1.55 0.51 13.55
C ARG A 310 -2.31 -0.79 13.78
N ILE A 311 -1.62 -1.88 13.50
CA ILE A 311 -1.94 -3.23 13.96
C ILE A 311 -0.93 -3.64 15.02
N GLU A 312 -1.43 -4.20 16.11
CA GLU A 312 -0.63 -4.83 17.15
C GLU A 312 -0.97 -6.31 17.22
N ILE A 313 0.04 -7.17 17.21
CA ILE A 313 -0.13 -8.62 17.34
C ILE A 313 0.32 -9.01 18.73
N THR A 314 -0.56 -9.64 19.49
CA THR A 314 -0.20 -10.27 20.76
C THR A 314 -0.04 -11.76 20.54
N PHE A 315 1.13 -12.32 20.79
CA PHE A 315 1.42 -13.75 20.72
C PHE A 315 1.18 -14.40 22.08
N HIS A 316 0.48 -15.52 22.08
CA HIS A 316 0.24 -16.36 23.25
C HIS A 316 0.82 -17.75 22.95
N SER A 317 1.78 -18.20 23.76
CA SER A 317 2.31 -19.56 23.65
C SER A 317 1.39 -20.54 24.39
N SER A 318 1.25 -21.74 23.85
CA SER A 318 0.52 -22.84 24.49
C SER A 318 1.33 -23.53 25.60
N GLU A 319 2.59 -23.13 25.82
CA GLU A 319 3.40 -23.61 26.95
C GLU A 319 3.11 -22.81 28.22
N ASN A 320 2.38 -23.45 29.15
CA ASN A 320 2.11 -23.13 30.57
C ASN A 320 2.64 -21.80 31.15
#